data_AF-A0A538SJC0-F1
#
_entry.id   AF-A0A538SJC0-F1
#
_cell.length_a   1.000
_cell.length_b   1.000
_cell.length_c   1.000
_cell.angle_alpha   90.00
_cell.angle_beta   90.00
_cell.angle_gamma   90.00
#
_symmetry.space_group_name_H-M   'P 1'
#
loop_
_entity.id
_entity.type
_entity.pdbx_description
1 polymer ?
#
loop_
_entity_poly.entity_id
_entity_poly.type
_entity_poly.pdbx_seq_one_letter_code
_entity_poly.pdbx_strand_id
1 'polypeptide(L)'
;MLGAPRAPGPGSHRGGGACAGARLRLRARARRRRDAGRMADRALRRGSVHGPPRLAAGGRGHLGQPRIVGDGLRGRAGARPRRLGPAARTRGPPGVSGLDRRGRAGDRAARGELRRHPVPARRDRPASLRAVARPRGGRKPDDPADGLDRAPRRAHPLGAPPAGLDPPRGAGMMSVAGLTRRYGRLLALDEVSLEVGSGEVVGLLGANGAGKSTLLRTAAGLQPPDSGTVLLDGIDLWRDAVEAKRRLGYIPEEPTFYDELSAEEYLAFLAAVRGLEPGSARRRAAELFARLGLVGRTDEPVGRFSHGMRKKLSFIAAVLHRPPVLLCDEALEGFDVAASLSAKDELRALAGGGCAVLFSSHVTETIERLCDRAVILHRGRVARALRRSDWGAPQPEPSPLERAFLSIAGAEAP
;
A
#
# COMPACT_ATOMS: atom_id res chain seq x y z
N MET A 1 -74.76 -32.06 12.43
CA MET A 1 -74.60 -30.61 12.18
C MET A 1 -73.17 -30.20 12.56
N LEU A 2 -72.54 -29.31 11.81
CA LEU A 2 -71.18 -28.84 12.06
C LEU A 2 -71.20 -27.53 12.87
N GLY A 3 -70.35 -27.42 13.90
CA GLY A 3 -70.16 -26.20 14.66
C GLY A 3 -69.08 -25.31 14.04
N ALA A 4 -69.38 -24.03 13.80
CA ALA A 4 -68.46 -23.07 13.20
C ALA A 4 -67.90 -22.08 14.24
N PRO A 5 -66.58 -22.06 14.51
CA PRO A 5 -65.92 -20.97 15.22
C PRO A 5 -65.69 -19.76 14.30
N ARG A 6 -65.58 -18.56 14.89
CA ARG A 6 -65.47 -17.29 14.16
C ARG A 6 -64.12 -17.12 13.46
N ALA A 7 -64.13 -16.44 12.31
CA ALA A 7 -62.90 -16.03 11.62
C ALA A 7 -62.16 -14.88 12.35
N PRO A 8 -60.81 -14.90 12.41
CA PRO A 8 -60.02 -13.74 12.81
C PRO A 8 -59.92 -12.70 11.68
N GLY A 9 -59.83 -11.42 12.05
CA GLY A 9 -59.72 -10.31 11.09
C GLY A 9 -58.36 -10.24 10.38
N PRO A 10 -58.25 -9.43 9.30
CA PRO A 10 -57.05 -9.33 8.48
C PRO A 10 -55.84 -8.77 9.25
N GLY A 11 -54.87 -9.63 9.54
CA GLY A 11 -53.61 -9.26 10.18
C GLY A 11 -52.77 -8.32 9.30
N SER A 12 -52.43 -7.15 9.82
CA SER A 12 -51.67 -6.13 9.09
C SER A 12 -50.17 -6.45 8.99
N HIS A 13 -49.79 -7.29 8.03
CA HIS A 13 -48.39 -7.63 7.74
C HIS A 13 -47.56 -6.38 7.40
N ARG A 14 -46.74 -5.92 8.36
CA ARG A 14 -45.80 -4.79 8.21
C ARG A 14 -44.57 -5.15 7.35
N GLY A 15 -44.77 -5.48 6.07
CA GLY A 15 -43.70 -5.79 5.11
C GLY A 15 -42.81 -4.61 4.66
N GLY A 16 -42.96 -3.41 5.26
CA GLY A 16 -42.38 -2.17 4.72
C GLY A 16 -40.87 -2.00 4.91
N GLY A 17 -40.26 -2.60 5.94
CA GLY A 17 -38.89 -2.28 6.37
C GLY A 17 -37.80 -2.58 5.34
N ALA A 18 -37.77 -3.81 4.82
CA ALA A 18 -36.74 -4.25 3.88
C ALA A 18 -36.78 -3.47 2.56
N CYS A 19 -37.99 -3.22 2.03
CA CYS A 19 -38.18 -2.50 0.77
C CYS A 19 -37.78 -1.01 0.89
N ALA A 20 -38.04 -0.37 2.03
CA ALA A 20 -37.57 0.99 2.30
C ALA A 20 -36.03 1.06 2.31
N GLY A 21 -35.35 0.14 3.01
CA GLY A 21 -33.89 0.06 3.04
C GLY A 21 -33.26 -0.18 1.67
N ALA A 22 -33.83 -1.08 0.87
CA ALA A 22 -33.39 -1.35 -0.50
C ALA A 22 -33.56 -0.10 -1.39
N ARG A 23 -34.71 0.58 -1.34
CA ARG A 23 -34.97 1.82 -2.09
C ARG A 23 -34.03 2.96 -1.68
N LEU A 24 -33.67 3.06 -0.40
CA LEU A 24 -32.69 4.04 0.07
C LEU A 24 -31.28 3.74 -0.47
N ARG A 25 -30.85 2.47 -0.45
CA ARG A 25 -29.56 2.03 -1.02
C ARG A 25 -29.51 2.28 -2.53
N LEU A 26 -30.56 1.96 -3.29
CA LEU A 26 -30.64 2.30 -4.72
C LEU A 26 -30.56 3.80 -4.97
N ARG A 27 -31.29 4.63 -4.20
CA ARG A 27 -31.24 6.09 -4.33
C ARG A 27 -29.85 6.66 -3.98
N ALA A 28 -29.14 6.07 -3.03
CA ALA A 28 -27.76 6.44 -2.69
C ALA A 28 -26.77 6.06 -3.81
N ARG A 29 -26.80 4.82 -4.30
CA ARG A 29 -25.97 4.34 -5.44
C ARG A 29 -26.24 5.15 -6.71
N ALA A 30 -27.51 5.50 -6.96
CA ALA A 30 -27.90 6.37 -8.06
C ALA A 30 -27.54 7.86 -7.86
N ARG A 31 -27.11 8.29 -6.67
CA ARG A 31 -26.46 9.60 -6.45
C ARG A 31 -24.95 9.46 -6.67
N ARG A 32 -24.28 8.61 -5.89
CA ARG A 32 -22.83 8.31 -6.00
C ARG A 32 -22.37 8.04 -7.43
N ARG A 33 -23.07 7.20 -8.21
CA ARG A 33 -22.73 6.96 -9.63
C ARG A 33 -22.83 8.21 -10.52
N ARG A 34 -23.77 9.13 -10.27
CA ARG A 34 -23.83 10.42 -10.97
C ARG A 34 -22.73 11.36 -10.50
N ASP A 35 -22.39 11.34 -9.23
CA ASP A 35 -21.32 12.18 -8.66
C ASP A 35 -19.94 11.69 -9.14
N ALA A 36 -19.70 10.38 -9.23
CA ALA A 36 -18.55 9.76 -9.87
C ALA A 36 -18.46 10.09 -11.38
N GLY A 37 -19.60 10.10 -12.09
CA GLY A 37 -19.66 10.59 -13.48
C GLY A 37 -19.23 12.05 -13.60
N ARG A 38 -19.77 12.94 -12.74
CA ARG A 38 -19.34 14.35 -12.67
C ARG A 38 -17.86 14.51 -12.29
N MET A 39 -17.31 13.62 -11.46
CA MET A 39 -15.88 13.60 -11.15
C MET A 39 -15.04 13.21 -12.38
N ALA A 40 -15.47 12.22 -13.16
CA ALA A 40 -14.81 11.86 -14.42
C ALA A 40 -14.88 13.01 -15.44
N ASP A 41 -16.06 13.61 -15.65
CA ASP A 41 -16.24 14.79 -16.51
C ASP A 41 -15.30 15.94 -16.08
N ARG A 42 -15.19 16.19 -14.77
CA ARG A 42 -14.34 17.26 -14.22
C ARG A 42 -12.85 16.94 -14.32
N ALA A 43 -12.47 15.66 -14.29
CA ALA A 43 -11.09 15.23 -14.53
C ALA A 43 -10.72 15.37 -16.02
N LEU A 44 -11.56 14.86 -16.92
CA LEU A 44 -11.37 14.93 -18.37
C LEU A 44 -11.33 16.38 -18.88
N ARG A 45 -12.18 17.27 -18.35
CA ARG A 45 -12.16 18.71 -18.65
C ARG A 45 -10.98 19.48 -18.04
N ARG A 46 -10.20 18.85 -17.16
CA ARG A 46 -8.99 19.41 -16.53
C ARG A 46 -7.71 18.82 -17.15
N GLY A 47 -7.63 18.84 -18.48
CA GLY A 47 -6.42 18.46 -19.25
C GLY A 47 -5.19 19.36 -19.04
N SER A 48 -5.17 20.18 -18.00
CA SER A 48 -4.09 21.10 -17.65
C SER A 48 -3.68 20.89 -16.19
N VAL A 49 -2.39 20.60 -16.00
CA VAL A 49 -1.70 20.28 -14.74
C VAL A 49 -2.24 21.02 -13.52
N HIS A 50 -2.68 20.27 -12.49
CA HIS A 50 -2.38 20.51 -11.07
C HIS A 50 -2.66 19.21 -10.28
N GLY A 51 -1.76 18.84 -9.36
CA GLY A 51 -1.92 17.68 -8.48
C GLY A 51 -2.99 17.88 -7.39
N PRO A 52 -3.26 16.87 -6.54
CA PRO A 52 -4.12 17.05 -5.38
C PRO A 52 -3.58 18.19 -4.49
N PRO A 53 -4.45 19.04 -3.91
CA PRO A 53 -4.02 20.13 -3.06
C PRO A 53 -3.27 19.59 -1.84
N ARG A 54 -2.12 20.18 -1.52
CA ARG A 54 -1.30 19.80 -0.36
C ARG A 54 -2.13 19.94 0.91
N LEU A 55 -2.35 18.85 1.64
CA LEU A 55 -2.78 18.92 3.03
C LEU A 55 -1.69 19.66 3.83
N ALA A 56 -2.07 20.75 4.49
CA ALA A 56 -1.12 21.64 5.14
C ALA A 56 -0.52 21.01 6.40
N ALA A 57 0.79 20.78 6.40
CA ALA A 57 1.53 20.44 7.61
C ALA A 57 1.68 21.70 8.48
N GLY A 58 0.91 21.81 9.56
CA GLY A 58 0.97 22.97 10.46
C GLY A 58 -0.05 22.92 11.60
N GLY A 59 0.29 22.24 12.70
CA GLY A 59 -0.58 22.18 13.89
C GLY A 59 -0.01 21.34 15.02
N ARG A 60 0.89 21.91 15.84
CA ARG A 60 1.26 21.28 17.12
C ARG A 60 0.11 21.47 18.12
N GLY A 61 -0.49 20.38 18.58
CA GLY A 61 -1.56 20.37 19.58
C GLY A 61 -1.38 19.20 20.56
N HIS A 62 -1.66 19.43 21.84
CA HIS A 62 -1.28 18.51 22.93
C HIS A 62 -1.98 17.14 22.89
N LEU A 63 -1.25 16.12 23.35
CA LEU A 63 -1.82 14.83 23.75
C LEU A 63 -2.82 15.03 24.89
N GLY A 64 -4.05 14.55 24.70
CA GLY A 64 -5.07 14.43 25.73
C GLY A 64 -5.80 13.09 25.59
N GLN A 65 -5.81 12.28 26.65
CA GLN A 65 -6.46 10.96 26.63
C GLN A 65 -7.99 11.09 26.63
N PRO A 66 -8.73 10.31 25.82
CA PRO A 66 -10.19 10.25 25.93
C PRO A 66 -10.57 9.51 27.23
N ARG A 67 -11.23 10.20 28.15
CA ARG A 67 -11.87 9.58 29.32
C ARG A 67 -13.12 8.83 28.88
N ILE A 68 -13.35 7.66 29.45
CA ILE A 68 -14.64 6.96 29.38
C ILE A 68 -15.66 7.79 30.15
N VAL A 69 -16.77 8.15 29.50
CA VAL A 69 -17.96 8.70 30.16
C VAL A 69 -19.00 7.59 30.19
N GLY A 70 -19.41 7.20 31.40
CA GLY A 70 -20.52 6.29 31.61
C GLY A 70 -21.74 7.06 32.09
N ASP A 71 -22.81 7.04 31.32
CA ASP A 71 -24.12 7.49 31.80
C ASP A 71 -24.73 6.44 32.74
N GLY A 72 -25.36 6.91 33.80
CA GLY A 72 -26.22 6.09 34.65
C GLY A 72 -27.07 6.95 35.57
N LEU A 73 -28.34 6.57 35.75
CA LEU A 73 -29.19 7.10 36.82
C LEU A 73 -30.25 6.05 37.23
N ARG A 74 -30.23 5.70 38.53
CA ARG A 74 -31.37 5.36 39.44
C ARG A 74 -32.36 4.25 38.99
N GLY A 75 -32.71 3.24 39.80
CA GLY A 75 -32.27 2.83 41.14
C GLY A 75 -33.37 2.83 42.22
N ARG A 76 -33.89 1.63 42.57
CA ARG A 76 -34.57 1.18 43.81
C ARG A 76 -34.68 -0.36 43.70
N ALA A 77 -34.11 -1.19 44.58
CA ALA A 77 -34.44 -1.47 45.98
C ALA A 77 -35.85 -2.12 46.16
N GLY A 78 -36.01 -3.32 46.74
CA GLY A 78 -35.01 -4.32 47.16
C GLY A 78 -35.56 -5.38 48.14
N ALA A 79 -34.97 -6.58 48.21
CA ALA A 79 -35.27 -7.60 49.23
C ALA A 79 -34.07 -8.55 49.47
N ARG A 80 -33.99 -9.17 50.66
CA ARG A 80 -33.01 -10.21 51.07
C ARG A 80 -33.77 -11.49 51.53
N PRO A 81 -33.15 -12.50 52.18
CA PRO A 81 -32.33 -13.54 51.55
C PRO A 81 -32.75 -14.97 51.98
N ARG A 82 -32.17 -16.03 51.39
CA ARG A 82 -32.00 -17.33 52.08
C ARG A 82 -30.66 -17.99 51.75
N ARG A 83 -30.05 -18.59 52.78
CA ARG A 83 -28.97 -19.60 52.69
C ARG A 83 -29.58 -20.99 52.83
N LEU A 84 -28.91 -22.01 52.29
CA LEU A 84 -28.73 -23.35 52.87
C LEU A 84 -27.67 -24.12 52.04
N GLY A 85 -27.08 -25.17 52.59
CA GLY A 85 -26.19 -26.15 51.94
C GLY A 85 -26.46 -27.53 52.54
N PRO A 86 -25.47 -28.41 52.78
CA PRO A 86 -24.25 -28.70 52.01
C PRO A 86 -23.97 -30.23 51.85
N ALA A 87 -23.29 -30.67 50.78
CA ALA A 87 -22.78 -32.05 50.58
C ALA A 87 -21.84 -32.09 49.34
N ALA A 88 -20.83 -32.95 49.17
CA ALA A 88 -20.17 -33.93 50.05
C ALA A 88 -18.67 -34.09 49.66
N ARG A 89 -17.95 -35.02 50.30
CA ARG A 89 -16.50 -35.33 50.12
C ARG A 89 -16.30 -36.35 48.96
N THR A 90 -15.10 -36.62 48.42
CA THR A 90 -14.02 -37.41 49.07
C THR A 90 -12.65 -37.42 48.34
N ARG A 91 -11.59 -37.57 49.17
CA ARG A 91 -10.30 -38.29 48.98
C ARG A 91 -9.30 -37.87 47.89
N GLY A 92 -8.02 -37.88 48.31
CA GLY A 92 -6.81 -37.80 47.48
C GLY A 92 -5.79 -38.92 47.83
N PRO A 93 -4.47 -38.63 47.90
CA PRO A 93 -3.42 -39.37 47.17
C PRO A 93 -2.62 -40.38 48.04
N PRO A 94 -1.53 -41.03 47.57
CA PRO A 94 -0.19 -40.43 47.33
C PRO A 94 0.41 -40.81 45.94
N GLY A 95 1.63 -40.43 45.52
CA GLY A 95 2.65 -39.53 46.10
C GLY A 95 3.99 -40.18 46.47
N VAL A 96 4.98 -40.22 45.55
CA VAL A 96 6.35 -40.79 45.73
C VAL A 96 7.41 -40.02 44.92
N SER A 97 8.72 -40.22 45.15
CA SER A 97 9.79 -39.30 44.67
C SER A 97 11.22 -39.86 44.57
N GLY A 98 12.02 -39.39 43.60
CA GLY A 98 13.50 -39.49 43.52
C GLY A 98 14.05 -38.55 42.41
N LEU A 99 15.19 -37.83 42.47
CA LEU A 99 16.50 -37.94 43.16
C LEU A 99 17.48 -38.94 42.50
N ASP A 100 18.79 -38.69 42.31
CA ASP A 100 19.70 -37.57 42.68
C ASP A 100 20.62 -37.19 41.44
N ARG A 101 21.97 -37.13 41.31
CA ARG A 101 23.17 -37.29 42.18
C ARG A 101 24.46 -36.59 41.67
N ARG A 102 24.57 -35.24 41.82
CA ARG A 102 25.84 -34.44 41.97
C ARG A 102 26.73 -34.25 40.71
N GLY A 103 27.69 -33.31 40.67
CA GLY A 103 27.96 -32.15 41.55
C GLY A 103 29.45 -31.70 41.61
N ARG A 104 29.75 -30.73 42.50
CA ARG A 104 31.03 -30.00 42.78
C ARG A 104 31.32 -28.76 41.93
N ALA A 105 32.12 -27.76 42.37
CA ALA A 105 32.27 -27.07 43.67
C ALA A 105 33.40 -26.03 43.54
N GLY A 106 33.30 -24.86 44.17
CA GLY A 106 34.38 -23.86 44.20
C GLY A 106 33.99 -22.58 44.93
N ASP A 107 34.47 -22.43 46.16
CA ASP A 107 34.08 -21.36 47.09
C ASP A 107 35.08 -20.18 47.07
N ARG A 108 34.59 -18.95 47.32
CA ARG A 108 35.27 -17.90 48.11
C ARG A 108 34.42 -16.62 48.17
N ALA A 109 34.25 -16.11 49.39
CA ALA A 109 33.48 -14.90 49.69
C ALA A 109 34.37 -13.67 49.98
N ALA A 110 33.86 -12.48 49.67
CA ALA A 110 34.36 -11.20 50.16
C ALA A 110 33.18 -10.22 50.38
N ARG A 111 33.36 -9.22 51.25
CA ARG A 111 32.32 -8.25 51.68
C ARG A 111 32.56 -6.88 51.01
N GLY A 112 31.52 -6.07 50.81
CA GLY A 112 31.68 -4.68 50.31
C GLY A 112 30.36 -3.90 50.17
N GLU A 113 30.13 -2.96 51.08
CA GLU A 113 28.90 -2.20 51.34
C GLU A 113 28.30 -1.36 50.19
N LEU A 114 26.98 -1.12 50.28
CA LEU A 114 26.24 -0.14 49.48
C LEU A 114 26.45 1.29 50.00
N ARG A 115 26.54 2.29 49.10
CA ARG A 115 26.36 3.71 49.44
C ARG A 115 25.33 4.39 48.53
N ARG A 116 24.38 5.10 49.16
CA ARG A 116 23.47 6.09 48.56
C ARG A 116 23.86 7.47 49.11
N HIS A 117 23.64 8.57 48.37
CA HIS A 117 23.36 9.92 48.92
C HIS A 117 22.85 10.87 47.79
N PRO A 118 22.34 12.10 48.06
CA PRO A 118 21.04 12.49 47.48
C PRO A 118 20.98 13.85 46.74
N VAL A 119 19.74 14.24 46.42
CA VAL A 119 19.30 15.48 45.73
C VAL A 119 19.21 16.70 46.69
N PRO A 120 19.53 17.94 46.22
CA PRO A 120 19.07 19.20 46.80
C PRO A 120 18.03 19.96 45.92
N ALA A 121 17.45 21.05 46.44
CA ALA A 121 16.08 21.49 46.10
C ALA A 121 15.93 22.82 45.29
N ARG A 122 14.67 23.27 45.15
CA ARG A 122 14.18 24.40 44.33
C ARG A 122 14.53 25.80 44.87
N ARG A 123 14.59 26.78 43.97
CA ARG A 123 13.96 28.14 44.02
C ARG A 123 13.66 28.59 42.56
N ASP A 124 12.89 29.62 42.19
CA ASP A 124 11.60 30.18 42.64
C ASP A 124 11.02 31.08 41.50
N ARG A 125 10.22 32.13 41.78
CA ARG A 125 9.73 33.18 40.85
C ARG A 125 9.72 34.55 41.56
N PRO A 126 9.67 35.67 40.82
CA PRO A 126 8.38 36.38 40.72
C PRO A 126 8.03 36.82 39.28
N ALA A 127 7.00 37.64 39.12
CA ALA A 127 6.47 38.10 37.83
C ALA A 127 6.20 39.62 37.84
N SER A 128 5.99 40.22 36.65
CA SER A 128 5.37 41.54 36.52
C SER A 128 4.58 41.66 35.20
N LEU A 129 3.66 42.61 35.16
CA LEU A 129 2.71 42.86 34.06
C LEU A 129 3.04 44.17 33.36
N ARG A 130 2.87 44.23 32.03
CA ARG A 130 2.17 45.32 31.32
C ARG A 130 1.95 44.98 29.84
N ALA A 131 0.85 45.47 29.30
CA ALA A 131 0.57 45.54 27.87
C ALA A 131 0.43 47.00 27.47
N VAL A 132 0.73 47.35 26.20
CA VAL A 132 0.14 48.46 25.41
C VAL A 132 0.83 48.51 24.02
N ALA A 133 0.20 49.22 23.06
CA ALA A 133 0.68 49.62 21.74
C ALA A 133 0.77 48.53 20.63
N ARG A 134 -0.10 48.70 19.62
CA ARG A 134 0.13 48.23 18.24
C ARG A 134 0.73 49.37 17.41
N PRO A 135 1.75 49.11 16.58
CA PRO A 135 1.99 49.89 15.37
C PRO A 135 1.09 49.40 14.22
N ARG A 136 0.71 50.30 13.31
CA ARG A 136 0.14 49.97 11.98
C ARG A 136 1.21 50.23 10.92
N GLY A 137 1.20 49.45 9.85
CA GLY A 137 1.83 49.81 8.57
C GLY A 137 3.32 49.48 8.47
N GLY A 138 3.68 48.80 7.39
CA GLY A 138 5.05 48.50 7.01
C GLY A 138 5.04 47.59 5.78
N ARG A 139 5.44 48.10 4.61
CA ARG A 139 5.69 47.26 3.43
C ARG A 139 6.87 46.34 3.74
N LYS A 140 6.81 45.07 3.32
CA LYS A 140 8.02 44.27 3.15
C LYS A 140 8.73 44.73 1.87
N PRO A 141 10.08 44.66 1.80
CA PRO A 141 10.82 44.80 0.55
C PRO A 141 10.54 43.64 -0.41
N ASP A 142 10.80 43.87 -1.69
CA ASP A 142 10.70 42.89 -2.77
C ASP A 142 11.81 41.81 -2.66
N ASP A 143 11.50 40.59 -3.13
CA ASP A 143 12.35 39.39 -2.98
C ASP A 143 12.89 38.98 -4.37
N PRO A 144 14.19 39.22 -4.69
CA PRO A 144 14.69 39.14 -6.06
C PRO A 144 15.03 37.69 -6.48
N ALA A 145 14.02 36.92 -6.86
CA ALA A 145 14.19 35.52 -7.30
C ALA A 145 13.33 35.07 -8.51
N ASP A 146 12.58 35.96 -9.17
CA ASP A 146 11.96 35.68 -10.48
C ASP A 146 13.04 35.72 -11.58
N GLY A 147 13.73 34.60 -11.81
CA GLY A 147 14.93 34.60 -12.66
C GLY A 147 15.56 33.24 -12.97
N LEU A 148 14.78 32.15 -13.11
CA LEU A 148 15.27 30.89 -13.68
C LEU A 148 14.52 30.54 -14.97
N ASP A 149 15.13 30.96 -16.08
CA ASP A 149 14.64 30.82 -17.43
C ASP A 149 14.52 29.34 -17.87
N ARG A 150 13.57 29.06 -18.77
CA ARG A 150 13.28 27.72 -19.29
C ARG A 150 14.23 27.34 -20.42
N ALA A 151 15.50 27.13 -20.07
CA ALA A 151 16.46 26.53 -20.98
C ALA A 151 15.90 25.20 -21.58
N PRO A 152 15.92 25.03 -22.92
CA PRO A 152 15.39 23.83 -23.55
C PRO A 152 16.24 22.62 -23.16
N ARG A 153 15.62 21.64 -22.50
CA ARG A 153 16.29 20.40 -22.08
C ARG A 153 16.77 19.65 -23.32
N ARG A 154 18.09 19.63 -23.54
CA ARG A 154 18.72 18.80 -24.56
C ARG A 154 18.36 17.34 -24.28
N ALA A 155 17.96 16.61 -25.32
CA ALA A 155 17.83 15.17 -25.22
C ALA A 155 19.23 14.58 -24.95
N HIS A 156 19.42 13.96 -23.79
CA HIS A 156 20.60 13.13 -23.59
C HIS A 156 20.48 11.90 -24.51
N PRO A 157 21.56 11.49 -25.20
CA PRO A 157 21.56 10.19 -25.86
C PRO A 157 21.35 9.11 -24.79
N LEU A 158 20.60 8.06 -25.15
CA LEU A 158 20.39 6.91 -24.27
C LEU A 158 21.76 6.31 -23.93
N GLY A 159 22.17 6.42 -22.66
CA GLY A 159 23.36 5.73 -22.17
C GLY A 159 23.14 4.23 -22.32
N ALA A 160 24.10 3.54 -22.96
CA ALA A 160 23.98 2.11 -23.20
C ALA A 160 23.76 1.37 -21.85
N PRO A 161 22.78 0.47 -21.75
CA PRO A 161 22.54 -0.28 -20.53
C PRO A 161 23.78 -1.14 -20.17
N PRO A 162 24.09 -1.35 -18.89
CA PRO A 162 25.23 -2.18 -18.50
C PRO A 162 25.15 -3.59 -19.11
N ALA A 163 26.30 -4.10 -19.56
CA ALA A 163 26.40 -5.29 -20.39
C ALA A 163 25.69 -6.51 -19.78
N GLY A 164 24.92 -7.24 -20.60
CA GLY A 164 24.10 -8.40 -20.21
C GLY A 164 22.59 -8.13 -20.13
N LEU A 165 22.15 -6.87 -20.30
CA LEU A 165 20.74 -6.47 -20.23
C LEU A 165 19.94 -6.63 -21.54
N ASP A 166 20.51 -7.23 -22.59
CA ASP A 166 19.89 -7.32 -23.92
C ASP A 166 18.48 -7.97 -23.89
N PRO A 167 17.43 -7.29 -24.40
CA PRO A 167 16.07 -7.82 -24.38
C PRO A 167 15.89 -8.94 -25.43
N PRO A 168 15.24 -10.07 -25.07
CA PRO A 168 14.97 -11.15 -26.02
C PRO A 168 13.85 -10.77 -27.00
N ARG A 169 14.24 -10.19 -28.14
CA ARG A 169 13.43 -9.77 -29.30
C ARG A 169 12.62 -8.47 -29.11
N GLY A 170 12.82 -7.55 -30.05
CA GLY A 170 12.09 -6.26 -30.13
C GLY A 170 12.72 -5.16 -29.28
N ALA A 171 12.36 -3.91 -29.58
CA ALA A 171 12.75 -2.76 -28.76
C ALA A 171 12.08 -2.84 -27.37
N GLY A 172 12.76 -2.33 -26.33
CA GLY A 172 12.26 -2.34 -24.96
C GLY A 172 10.89 -1.66 -24.83
N MET A 173 9.89 -2.44 -24.41
CA MET A 173 8.52 -1.96 -24.14
C MET A 173 8.51 -1.00 -22.93
N MET A 174 9.45 -1.17 -22.01
CA MET A 174 9.86 -0.15 -21.05
C MET A 174 11.38 -0.01 -21.09
N SER A 175 11.89 1.22 -21.12
CA SER A 175 13.31 1.52 -21.02
C SER A 175 13.55 2.65 -20.01
N VAL A 176 14.57 2.47 -19.17
CA VAL A 176 15.03 3.43 -18.17
C VAL A 176 16.53 3.62 -18.39
N ALA A 177 16.96 4.87 -18.57
CA ALA A 177 18.36 5.19 -18.88
C ALA A 177 18.88 6.32 -17.98
N GLY A 178 20.00 6.07 -17.29
CA GLY A 178 20.72 7.06 -16.46
C GLY A 178 19.89 7.66 -15.30
N LEU A 179 18.86 6.96 -14.83
CA LEU A 179 17.83 7.53 -13.96
C LEU A 179 18.36 7.82 -12.55
N THR A 180 18.41 9.10 -12.22
CA THR A 180 18.98 9.62 -10.98
C THR A 180 17.92 10.36 -10.16
N ARG A 181 17.87 10.12 -8.85
CA ARG A 181 16.91 10.73 -7.93
C ARG A 181 17.52 11.01 -6.56
N ARG A 182 17.45 12.25 -6.11
CA ARG A 182 17.98 12.76 -4.83
C ARG A 182 16.85 13.24 -3.89
N TYR A 183 17.11 13.12 -2.59
CA TYR A 183 16.27 13.64 -1.51
C TYR A 183 17.16 14.38 -0.52
N GLY A 184 17.37 15.68 -0.78
CA GLY A 184 18.38 16.47 -0.08
C GLY A 184 19.78 15.91 -0.33
N ARG A 185 20.41 15.37 0.72
CA ARG A 185 21.73 14.72 0.63
C ARG A 185 21.67 13.24 0.26
N LEU A 186 20.52 12.58 0.40
CA LEU A 186 20.37 11.16 0.05
C LEU A 186 20.27 10.99 -1.47
N LEU A 187 21.17 10.20 -2.04
CA LEU A 187 21.08 9.73 -3.42
C LEU A 187 20.33 8.39 -3.40
N ALA A 188 19.09 8.38 -3.89
CA ALA A 188 18.16 7.25 -3.78
C ALA A 188 18.05 6.41 -5.07
N LEU A 189 18.37 7.03 -6.21
CA LEU A 189 18.68 6.36 -7.48
C LEU A 189 19.90 7.06 -8.08
N ASP A 190 20.82 6.29 -8.64
CA ASP A 190 22.14 6.73 -9.08
C ASP A 190 22.44 6.09 -10.44
N GLU A 191 22.19 6.83 -11.52
CA GLU A 191 22.38 6.41 -12.91
C GLU A 191 21.69 5.09 -13.31
N VAL A 192 20.58 4.74 -12.64
CA VAL A 192 19.86 3.47 -12.82
C VAL A 192 19.42 3.30 -14.27
N SER A 193 19.86 2.19 -14.87
CA SER A 193 19.52 1.83 -16.25
C SER A 193 19.03 0.39 -16.32
N LEU A 194 17.84 0.17 -16.89
CA LEU A 194 17.24 -1.14 -17.12
C LEU A 194 16.20 -1.07 -18.22
N GLU A 195 16.00 -2.17 -18.94
CA GLU A 195 14.90 -2.35 -19.89
C GLU A 195 14.00 -3.52 -19.48
N VAL A 196 12.79 -3.58 -20.04
CA VAL A 196 11.83 -4.69 -19.96
C VAL A 196 11.26 -4.94 -21.35
N GLY A 197 11.38 -6.17 -21.84
CA GLY A 197 10.86 -6.59 -23.14
C GLY A 197 9.34 -6.70 -23.18
N SER A 198 8.77 -6.71 -24.40
CA SER A 198 7.35 -7.01 -24.59
C SER A 198 7.05 -8.44 -24.11
N GLY A 199 6.12 -8.56 -23.17
CA GLY A 199 5.76 -9.83 -22.54
C GLY A 199 6.76 -10.40 -21.54
N GLU A 200 7.79 -9.65 -21.15
CA GLU A 200 8.76 -10.06 -20.13
C GLU A 200 8.28 -9.68 -18.72
N VAL A 201 8.42 -10.60 -17.75
CA VAL A 201 8.24 -10.29 -16.33
C VAL A 201 9.60 -10.13 -15.65
N VAL A 202 9.97 -8.91 -15.29
CA VAL A 202 11.23 -8.57 -14.62
C VAL A 202 10.99 -8.35 -13.13
N GLY A 203 11.72 -9.10 -12.30
CA GLY A 203 11.74 -8.93 -10.85
C GLY A 203 12.73 -7.85 -10.41
N LEU A 204 12.31 -6.94 -9.53
CA LEU A 204 13.17 -5.95 -8.89
C LEU A 204 13.41 -6.35 -7.43
N LEU A 205 14.54 -6.97 -7.17
CA LEU A 205 14.96 -7.47 -5.86
C LEU A 205 15.90 -6.45 -5.19
N GLY A 206 15.89 -6.40 -3.86
CA GLY A 206 16.71 -5.45 -3.10
C GLY A 206 16.19 -5.23 -1.68
N ALA A 207 17.11 -4.91 -0.78
CA ALA A 207 16.81 -4.61 0.62
C ALA A 207 15.93 -3.35 0.79
N ASN A 208 15.40 -3.16 1.99
CA ASN A 208 14.68 -1.92 2.32
C ASN A 208 15.64 -0.73 2.27
N GLY A 209 15.20 0.38 1.66
CA GLY A 209 16.06 1.53 1.36
C GLY A 209 16.95 1.39 0.12
N ALA A 210 17.03 0.23 -0.55
CA ALA A 210 17.89 0.03 -1.72
C ALA A 210 17.48 0.83 -2.99
N GLY A 211 16.29 1.45 -2.97
CA GLY A 211 15.78 2.32 -4.04
C GLY A 211 14.52 1.80 -4.75
N LYS A 212 14.10 0.54 -4.51
CA LYS A 212 13.04 -0.17 -5.28
C LYS A 212 11.82 0.70 -5.60
N SER A 213 11.18 1.22 -4.56
CA SER A 213 9.96 2.00 -4.68
C SER A 213 10.19 3.42 -5.18
N THR A 214 11.41 3.97 -5.04
CA THR A 214 11.76 5.25 -5.68
C THR A 214 11.86 5.08 -7.20
N LEU A 215 12.46 3.97 -7.66
CA LEU A 215 12.54 3.60 -9.08
C LEU A 215 11.14 3.44 -9.66
N LEU A 216 10.26 2.66 -9.01
CA LEU A 216 8.88 2.46 -9.47
C LEU A 216 8.04 3.74 -9.44
N ARG A 217 8.17 4.59 -8.41
CA ARG A 217 7.42 5.88 -8.33
C ARG A 217 7.91 6.91 -9.35
N THR A 218 9.20 6.88 -9.70
CA THR A 218 9.76 7.71 -10.78
C THR A 218 9.35 7.18 -12.15
N ALA A 219 9.42 5.86 -12.38
CA ALA A 219 8.96 5.22 -13.61
C ALA A 219 7.43 5.27 -13.80
N ALA A 220 6.66 5.39 -12.72
CA ALA A 220 5.22 5.66 -12.78
C ALA A 220 4.87 7.14 -13.04
N GLY A 221 5.87 8.01 -13.12
CA GLY A 221 5.69 9.44 -13.34
C GLY A 221 5.06 10.17 -12.15
N LEU A 222 5.19 9.65 -10.93
CA LEU A 222 4.68 10.26 -9.70
C LEU A 222 5.68 11.24 -9.07
N GLN A 223 6.98 11.02 -9.32
CA GLN A 223 8.08 11.84 -8.82
C GLN A 223 9.05 12.09 -9.99
N PRO A 224 9.42 13.34 -10.32
CA PRO A 224 10.36 13.60 -11.41
C PRO A 224 11.78 13.12 -11.06
N PRO A 225 12.53 12.55 -12.02
CA PRO A 225 13.96 12.36 -11.83
C PRO A 225 14.69 13.70 -11.82
N ASP A 226 15.91 13.70 -11.28
CA ASP A 226 16.82 14.84 -11.38
C ASP A 226 17.65 14.76 -12.68
N SER A 227 17.95 13.55 -13.17
CA SER A 227 18.47 13.28 -14.53
C SER A 227 18.09 11.86 -15.02
N GLY A 228 18.31 11.60 -16.31
CA GLY A 228 17.94 10.35 -16.98
C GLY A 228 16.60 10.43 -17.73
N THR A 229 16.13 9.31 -18.26
CA THR A 229 14.90 9.22 -19.08
C THR A 229 14.15 7.92 -18.82
N VAL A 230 12.83 7.94 -18.99
CA VAL A 230 11.95 6.77 -18.94
C VAL A 230 11.08 6.77 -20.20
N LEU A 231 11.17 5.70 -20.99
CA LEU A 231 10.33 5.44 -22.15
C LEU A 231 9.34 4.31 -21.81
N LEU A 232 8.05 4.52 -22.10
CA LEU A 232 6.98 3.53 -21.96
C LEU A 232 6.32 3.37 -23.33
N ASP A 233 6.38 2.18 -23.94
CA ASP A 233 5.82 1.91 -25.27
C ASP A 233 6.25 2.95 -26.32
N GLY A 234 7.57 3.23 -26.33
CA GLY A 234 8.21 4.26 -27.17
C GLY A 234 8.03 5.72 -26.72
N ILE A 235 7.16 6.01 -25.74
CA ILE A 235 6.80 7.39 -25.35
C ILE A 235 7.62 7.86 -24.14
N ASP A 236 8.24 9.04 -24.27
CA ASP A 236 8.95 9.74 -23.19
C ASP A 236 7.96 10.23 -22.12
N LEU A 237 8.01 9.60 -20.94
CA LEU A 237 7.13 9.81 -19.78
C LEU A 237 7.11 11.25 -19.25
N TRP A 238 8.15 12.04 -19.51
CA TRP A 238 8.28 13.41 -19.02
C TRP A 238 8.05 14.46 -20.12
N ARG A 239 7.97 14.04 -21.38
CA ARG A 239 7.60 14.87 -22.54
C ARG A 239 6.12 14.74 -22.89
N ASP A 240 5.60 13.51 -22.97
CA ASP A 240 4.16 13.24 -23.06
C ASP A 240 3.70 12.37 -21.90
N ALA A 241 3.59 13.04 -20.75
CA ALA A 241 3.14 12.43 -19.51
C ALA A 241 1.67 11.99 -19.52
N VAL A 242 0.87 12.32 -20.55
CA VAL A 242 -0.53 11.90 -20.66
C VAL A 242 -0.63 10.61 -21.46
N GLU A 243 0.00 10.54 -22.63
CA GLU A 243 -0.02 9.33 -23.45
C GLU A 243 0.80 8.19 -22.81
N ALA A 244 2.00 8.48 -22.28
CA ALA A 244 2.77 7.48 -21.54
C ALA A 244 1.98 6.89 -20.35
N LYS A 245 1.19 7.71 -19.65
CA LYS A 245 0.34 7.25 -18.54
C LYS A 245 -0.93 6.53 -18.98
N ARG A 246 -1.37 6.66 -20.24
CA ARG A 246 -2.41 5.79 -20.83
C ARG A 246 -1.89 4.37 -21.05
N ARG A 247 -0.63 4.22 -21.49
CA ARG A 247 0.06 2.92 -21.65
C ARG A 247 0.40 2.24 -20.31
N LEU A 248 0.51 3.00 -19.23
CA LEU A 248 0.91 2.52 -17.91
C LEU A 248 -0.25 1.99 -17.05
N GLY A 249 -0.03 0.86 -16.37
CA GLY A 249 -0.67 0.48 -15.11
C GLY A 249 0.33 0.54 -13.95
N TYR A 250 -0.13 0.93 -12.75
CA TYR A 250 0.72 0.98 -11.56
C TYR A 250 -0.03 0.50 -10.32
N ILE A 251 0.55 -0.46 -9.59
CA ILE A 251 0.09 -0.93 -8.28
C ILE A 251 1.08 -0.43 -7.22
N PRO A 252 0.71 0.57 -6.39
CA PRO A 252 1.55 1.01 -5.28
C PRO A 252 1.57 0.02 -4.11
N GLU A 253 2.65 0.11 -3.33
CA GLU A 253 2.83 -0.52 -2.02
C GLU A 253 1.63 -0.24 -1.10
N GLU A 254 1.33 1.05 -0.88
CA GLU A 254 0.15 1.53 -0.14
C GLU A 254 -0.87 2.20 -1.07
N PRO A 255 -2.01 1.56 -1.39
CA PRO A 255 -2.99 2.12 -2.30
C PRO A 255 -3.98 3.07 -1.61
N THR A 256 -4.14 4.26 -2.20
CA THR A 256 -5.05 5.32 -1.75
C THR A 256 -6.31 5.39 -2.62
N PHE A 257 -7.45 5.71 -2.01
CA PHE A 257 -8.78 5.62 -2.63
C PHE A 257 -9.68 6.80 -2.23
N TYR A 258 -10.78 6.96 -2.97
CA TYR A 258 -11.94 7.74 -2.52
C TYR A 258 -12.82 6.83 -1.66
N ASP A 259 -12.65 6.91 -0.34
CA ASP A 259 -13.22 5.95 0.61
C ASP A 259 -14.77 5.92 0.64
N GLU A 260 -15.43 6.95 0.13
CA GLU A 260 -16.89 7.06 0.02
C GLU A 260 -17.48 6.39 -1.23
N LEU A 261 -16.67 6.09 -2.25
CA LEU A 261 -17.11 5.36 -3.45
C LEU A 261 -17.15 3.85 -3.16
N SER A 262 -18.09 3.13 -3.77
CA SER A 262 -17.98 1.67 -3.82
C SER A 262 -16.86 1.21 -4.76
N ALA A 263 -16.43 -0.05 -4.65
CA ALA A 263 -15.44 -0.61 -5.56
C ALA A 263 -15.93 -0.62 -7.02
N GLU A 264 -17.22 -0.85 -7.28
CA GLU A 264 -17.78 -0.65 -8.62
C GLU A 264 -17.67 0.81 -9.09
N GLU A 265 -18.01 1.76 -8.21
CA GLU A 265 -18.06 3.20 -8.54
C GLU A 265 -16.65 3.76 -8.81
N TYR A 266 -15.65 3.29 -8.05
CA TYR A 266 -14.24 3.60 -8.25
C TYR A 266 -13.71 3.06 -9.59
N LEU A 267 -13.97 1.79 -9.92
CA LEU A 267 -13.53 1.22 -11.21
C LEU A 267 -14.28 1.83 -12.41
N ALA A 268 -15.56 2.18 -12.26
CA ALA A 268 -16.32 2.88 -13.29
C ALA A 268 -15.78 4.31 -13.53
N PHE A 269 -15.39 5.02 -12.47
CA PHE A 269 -14.70 6.31 -12.57
C PHE A 269 -13.36 6.18 -13.30
N LEU A 270 -12.52 5.20 -12.93
CA LEU A 270 -11.24 4.97 -13.62
C LEU A 270 -11.42 4.58 -15.09
N ALA A 271 -12.39 3.73 -15.40
CA ALA A 271 -12.73 3.35 -16.77
C ALA A 271 -13.10 4.58 -17.62
N ALA A 272 -13.93 5.49 -17.08
CA ALA A 272 -14.30 6.73 -17.75
C ALA A 272 -13.09 7.68 -17.95
N VAL A 273 -12.24 7.84 -16.94
CA VAL A 273 -11.00 8.65 -17.03
C VAL A 273 -10.01 8.08 -18.06
N ARG A 274 -9.95 6.75 -18.21
CA ARG A 274 -9.13 6.07 -19.22
C ARG A 274 -9.77 6.05 -20.62
N GLY A 275 -11.07 6.36 -20.74
CA GLY A 275 -11.82 6.29 -22.02
C GLY A 275 -12.22 4.88 -22.44
N LEU A 276 -12.38 3.95 -21.49
CA LEU A 276 -12.79 2.57 -21.79
C LEU A 276 -14.29 2.47 -22.10
N GLU A 277 -14.66 1.54 -22.99
CA GLU A 277 -16.06 1.17 -23.24
C GLU A 277 -16.69 0.62 -21.94
N PRO A 278 -17.76 1.24 -21.39
CA PRO A 278 -18.30 0.91 -20.07
C PRO A 278 -18.75 -0.54 -19.88
N GLY A 279 -19.31 -1.17 -20.92
CA GLY A 279 -19.73 -2.58 -20.90
C GLY A 279 -18.54 -3.52 -20.77
N SER A 280 -17.51 -3.34 -21.59
CA SER A 280 -16.26 -4.10 -21.59
C SER A 280 -15.51 -3.93 -20.26
N ALA A 281 -15.35 -2.70 -19.79
CA ALA A 281 -14.77 -2.40 -18.49
C ALA A 281 -15.55 -3.07 -17.35
N ARG A 282 -16.90 -3.05 -17.39
CA ARG A 282 -17.74 -3.70 -16.38
C ARG A 282 -17.63 -5.23 -16.41
N ARG A 283 -17.59 -5.87 -17.59
CA ARG A 283 -17.36 -7.33 -17.69
C ARG A 283 -15.99 -7.71 -17.11
N ARG A 284 -14.95 -6.97 -17.48
CA ARG A 284 -13.57 -7.21 -17.01
C ARG A 284 -13.42 -6.98 -15.50
N ALA A 285 -14.04 -5.94 -14.96
CA ALA A 285 -14.10 -5.72 -13.51
C ALA A 285 -14.81 -6.88 -12.79
N ALA A 286 -15.93 -7.38 -13.32
CA ALA A 286 -16.64 -8.52 -12.73
C ALA A 286 -15.82 -9.82 -12.75
N GLU A 287 -15.11 -10.10 -13.86
CA GLU A 287 -14.15 -11.22 -13.96
C GLU A 287 -13.07 -11.12 -12.87
N LEU A 288 -12.42 -9.95 -12.76
CA LEU A 288 -11.32 -9.74 -11.80
C LEU A 288 -11.81 -9.74 -10.34
N PHE A 289 -13.02 -9.24 -10.07
CA PHE A 289 -13.67 -9.37 -8.76
C PHE A 289 -14.00 -10.83 -8.40
N ALA A 290 -14.28 -11.69 -9.39
CA ALA A 290 -14.44 -13.13 -9.16
C ALA A 290 -13.10 -13.79 -8.83
N ARG A 291 -12.09 -13.62 -9.70
CA ARG A 291 -10.73 -14.18 -9.53
C ARG A 291 -10.09 -13.83 -8.18
N LEU A 292 -10.26 -12.60 -7.69
CA LEU A 292 -9.67 -12.15 -6.42
C LEU A 292 -10.60 -12.26 -5.20
N GLY A 293 -11.79 -12.85 -5.33
CA GLY A 293 -12.68 -13.12 -4.19
C GLY A 293 -13.34 -11.88 -3.58
N LEU A 294 -13.75 -10.91 -4.41
CA LEU A 294 -14.36 -9.64 -3.99
C LEU A 294 -15.85 -9.48 -4.36
N VAL A 295 -16.45 -10.41 -5.10
CA VAL A 295 -17.82 -10.32 -5.67
C VAL A 295 -18.87 -9.87 -4.64
N GLY A 296 -18.87 -10.42 -3.43
CA GLY A 296 -19.85 -10.10 -2.39
C GLY A 296 -19.68 -8.73 -1.72
N ARG A 297 -18.63 -7.95 -2.08
CA ARG A 297 -18.26 -6.69 -1.43
C ARG A 297 -18.19 -5.49 -2.38
N THR A 298 -18.50 -5.66 -3.68
CA THR A 298 -18.28 -4.63 -4.72
C THR A 298 -19.11 -3.36 -4.53
N ASP A 299 -20.27 -3.48 -3.88
CA ASP A 299 -21.21 -2.41 -3.56
C ASP A 299 -20.92 -1.67 -2.23
N GLU A 300 -19.92 -2.11 -1.47
CA GLU A 300 -19.52 -1.43 -0.23
C GLU A 300 -18.50 -0.30 -0.49
N PRO A 301 -18.56 0.81 0.27
CA PRO A 301 -17.54 1.86 0.21
C PRO A 301 -16.14 1.33 0.52
N VAL A 302 -15.12 1.78 -0.22
CA VAL A 302 -13.73 1.35 -0.02
C VAL A 302 -13.19 1.71 1.37
N GLY A 303 -13.79 2.71 2.03
CA GLY A 303 -13.59 2.99 3.47
C GLY A 303 -13.83 1.80 4.41
N ARG A 304 -14.53 0.74 3.97
CA ARG A 304 -14.82 -0.49 4.72
C ARG A 304 -13.98 -1.71 4.29
N PHE A 305 -13.09 -1.53 3.32
CA PHE A 305 -12.22 -2.61 2.84
C PHE A 305 -11.04 -2.79 3.80
N SER A 306 -10.70 -4.05 4.13
CA SER A 306 -9.45 -4.36 4.82
C SER A 306 -8.24 -4.02 3.94
N HIS A 307 -7.04 -3.96 4.52
CA HIS A 307 -5.82 -3.69 3.75
C HIS A 307 -5.64 -4.65 2.55
N GLY A 308 -5.82 -5.97 2.76
CA GLY A 308 -5.79 -6.96 1.68
C GLY A 308 -6.87 -6.75 0.61
N MET A 309 -8.09 -6.32 1.00
CA MET A 309 -9.13 -5.97 0.03
C MET A 309 -8.78 -4.69 -0.76
N ARG A 310 -8.11 -3.72 -0.13
CA ARG A 310 -7.59 -2.50 -0.79
C ARG A 310 -6.45 -2.82 -1.77
N LYS A 311 -5.46 -3.64 -1.37
CA LYS A 311 -4.41 -4.19 -2.25
C LYS A 311 -5.03 -4.91 -3.47
N LYS A 312 -6.00 -5.80 -3.26
CA LYS A 312 -6.76 -6.46 -4.35
C LYS A 312 -7.46 -5.46 -5.27
N LEU A 313 -8.18 -4.48 -4.74
CA LEU A 313 -8.86 -3.46 -5.57
C LEU A 313 -7.85 -2.63 -6.39
N SER A 314 -6.67 -2.33 -5.82
CA SER A 314 -5.59 -1.63 -6.51
C SER A 314 -5.04 -2.46 -7.69
N PHE A 315 -4.87 -3.76 -7.50
CA PHE A 315 -4.49 -4.69 -8.57
C PHE A 315 -5.52 -4.65 -9.72
N ILE A 316 -6.82 -4.80 -9.40
CA ILE A 316 -7.90 -4.75 -10.40
C ILE A 316 -7.87 -3.41 -11.16
N ALA A 317 -7.71 -2.29 -10.45
CA ALA A 317 -7.65 -0.96 -11.03
C ALA A 317 -6.47 -0.75 -12.00
N ALA A 318 -5.31 -1.33 -11.70
CA ALA A 318 -4.11 -1.21 -12.53
C ALA A 318 -4.16 -2.07 -13.80
N VAL A 319 -4.86 -3.21 -13.79
CA VAL A 319 -4.95 -4.15 -14.93
C VAL A 319 -6.25 -4.04 -15.74
N LEU A 320 -7.21 -3.21 -15.30
CA LEU A 320 -8.54 -3.08 -15.91
C LEU A 320 -8.48 -2.75 -17.41
N HIS A 321 -7.58 -1.85 -17.80
CA HIS A 321 -7.39 -1.38 -19.19
C HIS A 321 -6.39 -2.22 -20.01
N ARG A 322 -5.81 -3.29 -19.45
CA ARG A 322 -4.75 -4.11 -20.08
C ARG A 322 -3.57 -3.27 -20.62
N PRO A 323 -2.79 -2.62 -19.74
CA PRO A 323 -1.67 -1.78 -20.15
C PRO A 323 -0.56 -2.55 -20.90
N PRO A 324 0.10 -1.92 -21.89
CA PRO A 324 1.39 -2.38 -22.42
C PRO A 324 2.51 -2.42 -21.37
N VAL A 325 2.52 -1.54 -20.36
CA VAL A 325 3.50 -1.56 -19.25
C VAL A 325 2.81 -1.59 -17.89
N LEU A 326 3.18 -2.54 -17.03
CA LEU A 326 2.67 -2.68 -15.67
C LEU A 326 3.80 -2.60 -14.63
N LEU A 327 3.68 -1.65 -13.71
CA LEU A 327 4.59 -1.46 -12.58
C LEU A 327 3.95 -1.92 -11.28
N CYS A 328 4.63 -2.77 -10.51
CA CYS A 328 4.10 -3.39 -9.29
C CYS A 328 5.07 -3.18 -8.11
N ASP A 329 4.66 -2.43 -7.09
CA ASP A 329 5.46 -2.10 -5.90
C ASP A 329 4.98 -2.93 -4.69
N GLU A 330 5.68 -4.03 -4.35
CA GLU A 330 5.29 -5.02 -3.32
C GLU A 330 3.79 -5.44 -3.45
N ALA A 331 3.34 -5.63 -4.70
CA ALA A 331 1.93 -5.60 -5.07
C ALA A 331 1.09 -6.78 -4.57
N LEU A 332 1.72 -7.93 -4.26
CA LEU A 332 1.05 -9.16 -3.81
C LEU A 332 1.08 -9.36 -2.29
N GLU A 333 1.73 -8.46 -1.54
CA GLU A 333 1.75 -8.53 -0.09
C GLU A 333 0.36 -8.29 0.50
N GLY A 334 -0.01 -9.05 1.53
CA GLY A 334 -1.34 -9.00 2.15
C GLY A 334 -2.46 -9.66 1.35
N PHE A 335 -2.16 -10.38 0.26
CA PHE A 335 -3.09 -11.30 -0.39
C PHE A 335 -3.13 -12.64 0.35
N ASP A 336 -4.31 -13.27 0.41
CA ASP A 336 -4.44 -14.70 0.73
C ASP A 336 -3.87 -15.58 -0.41
N VAL A 337 -3.60 -16.86 -0.12
CA VAL A 337 -2.95 -17.79 -1.05
C VAL A 337 -3.69 -17.91 -2.38
N ALA A 338 -5.02 -18.06 -2.35
CA ALA A 338 -5.83 -18.25 -3.57
C ALA A 338 -5.84 -17.00 -4.46
N ALA A 339 -5.94 -15.81 -3.86
CA ALA A 339 -5.86 -14.55 -4.58
C ALA A 339 -4.41 -14.24 -5.04
N SER A 340 -3.38 -14.64 -4.30
CA SER A 340 -1.98 -14.48 -4.69
C SER A 340 -1.65 -15.31 -5.92
N LEU A 341 -2.13 -16.57 -5.98
CA LEU A 341 -2.06 -17.41 -7.18
C LEU A 341 -2.83 -16.77 -8.34
N SER A 342 -4.10 -16.42 -8.14
CA SER A 342 -4.94 -15.81 -9.17
C SER A 342 -4.38 -14.49 -9.73
N ALA A 343 -3.66 -13.72 -8.91
CA ALA A 343 -2.97 -12.51 -9.34
C ALA A 343 -1.67 -12.83 -10.11
N LYS A 344 -0.90 -13.85 -9.72
CA LYS A 344 0.28 -14.34 -10.46
C LYS A 344 -0.13 -14.87 -11.84
N ASP A 345 -1.24 -15.59 -11.92
CA ASP A 345 -1.82 -16.09 -13.17
C ASP A 345 -2.27 -14.93 -14.07
N GLU A 346 -2.90 -13.89 -13.52
CA GLU A 346 -3.29 -12.69 -14.29
C GLU A 346 -2.07 -11.89 -14.78
N LEU A 347 -1.02 -11.74 -13.97
CA LEU A 347 0.24 -11.13 -14.40
C LEU A 347 0.89 -11.92 -15.54
N ARG A 348 0.90 -13.26 -15.46
CA ARG A 348 1.41 -14.13 -16.53
C ARG A 348 0.52 -14.12 -17.79
N ALA A 349 -0.79 -14.01 -17.66
CA ALA A 349 -1.70 -13.87 -18.79
C ALA A 349 -1.54 -12.51 -19.51
N LEU A 350 -1.29 -11.43 -18.77
CA LEU A 350 -0.95 -10.12 -19.34
C LEU A 350 0.39 -10.16 -20.06
N ALA A 351 1.42 -10.76 -19.45
CA ALA A 351 2.73 -10.93 -20.07
C ALA A 351 2.67 -11.80 -21.35
N GLY A 352 1.93 -12.91 -21.34
CA GLY A 352 1.65 -13.71 -22.54
C GLY A 352 0.89 -12.95 -23.64
N GLY A 353 0.24 -11.83 -23.30
CA GLY A 353 -0.37 -10.88 -24.24
C GLY A 353 0.52 -9.70 -24.64
N GLY A 354 1.81 -9.70 -24.30
CA GLY A 354 2.78 -8.65 -24.64
C GLY A 354 3.00 -7.56 -23.56
N CYS A 355 2.35 -7.64 -22.40
CA CYS A 355 2.57 -6.67 -21.32
C CYS A 355 3.99 -6.81 -20.74
N ALA A 356 4.75 -5.71 -20.70
CA ALA A 356 5.98 -5.62 -19.94
C ALA A 356 5.67 -5.40 -18.46
N VAL A 357 6.14 -6.30 -17.59
CA VAL A 357 5.85 -6.23 -16.14
C VAL A 357 7.14 -6.02 -15.36
N LEU A 358 7.25 -4.92 -14.61
CA LEU A 358 8.31 -4.71 -13.62
C LEU A 358 7.72 -4.85 -12.22
N PHE A 359 8.17 -5.88 -11.50
CA PHE A 359 7.59 -6.33 -10.24
C PHE A 359 8.62 -6.29 -9.12
N SER A 360 8.49 -5.38 -8.14
CA SER A 360 9.32 -5.44 -6.94
C SER A 360 8.80 -6.48 -5.95
N SER A 361 9.74 -7.25 -5.38
CA SER A 361 9.52 -7.85 -4.08
C SER A 361 10.83 -8.07 -3.32
N HIS A 362 10.72 -8.14 -2.00
CA HIS A 362 11.77 -8.63 -1.11
C HIS A 362 11.78 -10.17 -0.95
N VAL A 363 10.74 -10.87 -1.43
CA VAL A 363 10.63 -12.34 -1.31
C VAL A 363 11.19 -13.04 -2.55
N THR A 364 12.41 -13.58 -2.44
CA THR A 364 13.14 -14.23 -3.55
C THR A 364 12.32 -15.33 -4.25
N GLU A 365 11.68 -16.22 -3.48
CA GLU A 365 10.85 -17.32 -4.02
C GLU A 365 9.73 -16.82 -4.95
N THR A 366 9.14 -15.65 -4.67
CA THR A 366 8.13 -15.06 -5.55
C THR A 366 8.77 -14.55 -6.85
N ILE A 367 9.98 -14.00 -6.81
CA ILE A 367 10.73 -13.62 -8.02
C ILE A 367 11.04 -14.85 -8.88
N GLU A 368 11.57 -15.94 -8.30
CA GLU A 368 11.98 -17.14 -9.06
C GLU A 368 10.81 -17.87 -9.74
N ARG A 369 9.64 -17.87 -9.11
CA ARG A 369 8.42 -18.44 -9.67
C ARG A 369 7.80 -17.52 -10.73
N LEU A 370 7.70 -16.22 -10.45
CA LEU A 370 6.94 -15.26 -11.25
C LEU A 370 7.73 -14.62 -12.40
N CYS A 371 9.05 -14.46 -12.30
CA CYS A 371 9.84 -13.63 -13.22
C CYS A 371 10.69 -14.46 -14.21
N ASP A 372 11.10 -13.80 -15.29
CA ASP A 372 11.95 -14.35 -16.36
C ASP A 372 13.38 -13.79 -16.32
N ARG A 373 13.52 -12.61 -15.70
CA ARG A 373 14.79 -11.96 -15.35
C ARG A 373 14.62 -11.24 -14.02
N ALA A 374 15.69 -11.13 -13.25
CA ALA A 374 15.76 -10.43 -11.98
C ALA A 374 16.85 -9.35 -12.04
N VAL A 375 16.58 -8.19 -11.43
CA VAL A 375 17.48 -7.06 -11.29
C VAL A 375 17.65 -6.81 -9.79
N ILE A 376 18.88 -6.96 -9.30
CA ILE A 376 19.23 -6.70 -7.90
C ILE A 376 19.68 -5.24 -7.79
N LEU A 377 18.88 -4.45 -7.09
CA LEU A 377 19.14 -3.05 -6.79
C LEU A 377 19.78 -2.94 -5.40
N HIS A 378 20.88 -2.19 -5.29
CA HIS A 378 21.60 -1.95 -4.04
C HIS A 378 22.03 -0.48 -3.96
N ARG A 379 21.73 0.19 -2.84
CA ARG A 379 22.08 1.61 -2.59
C ARG A 379 21.79 2.56 -3.78
N GLY A 380 20.66 2.35 -4.46
CA GLY A 380 20.25 3.16 -5.61
C GLY A 380 20.93 2.84 -6.94
N ARG A 381 21.79 1.82 -7.03
CA ARG A 381 22.43 1.34 -8.27
C ARG A 381 21.96 -0.07 -8.63
N VAL A 382 21.98 -0.42 -9.93
CA VAL A 382 21.84 -1.82 -10.37
C VAL A 382 23.16 -2.54 -10.06
N ALA A 383 23.12 -3.48 -9.13
CA ALA A 383 24.31 -4.24 -8.73
C ALA A 383 24.50 -5.50 -9.58
N ARG A 384 23.41 -6.14 -10.02
CA ARG A 384 23.44 -7.34 -10.87
C ARG A 384 22.12 -7.54 -11.62
N ALA A 385 22.18 -8.09 -12.82
CA ALA A 385 21.05 -8.70 -13.51
C ALA A 385 21.29 -10.22 -13.65
N LEU A 386 20.22 -11.00 -13.61
CA LEU A 386 20.21 -12.47 -13.68
C LEU A 386 19.00 -12.91 -14.52
N ARG A 387 19.17 -13.86 -15.43
CA ARG A 387 18.06 -14.47 -16.20
C ARG A 387 17.58 -15.75 -15.49
N ARG A 388 16.39 -16.24 -15.84
CA ARG A 388 15.84 -17.48 -15.28
C ARG A 388 16.73 -18.72 -15.49
N SER A 389 17.59 -18.71 -16.51
CA SER A 389 18.67 -19.68 -16.71
C SER A 389 19.64 -19.78 -15.53
N ASP A 390 19.82 -18.69 -14.79
CA ASP A 390 20.92 -18.51 -13.85
C ASP A 390 20.55 -19.00 -12.43
N TRP A 391 19.26 -19.17 -12.17
CA TRP A 391 18.72 -19.80 -10.95
C TRP A 391 17.89 -21.07 -11.21
N GLY A 392 17.33 -21.23 -12.41
CA GLY A 392 16.62 -22.44 -12.84
C GLY A 392 15.21 -22.59 -12.25
N ALA A 393 14.84 -23.82 -11.90
CA ALA A 393 13.64 -24.11 -11.13
C ALA A 393 13.89 -23.81 -9.63
N PRO A 394 12.87 -23.43 -8.84
CA PRO A 394 13.03 -23.18 -7.41
C PRO A 394 13.66 -24.37 -6.68
N GLN A 395 14.72 -24.10 -5.92
CA GLN A 395 15.53 -25.09 -5.20
C GLN A 395 15.39 -24.88 -3.67
N PRO A 396 15.74 -25.86 -2.82
CA PRO A 396 15.86 -25.62 -1.38
C PRO A 396 16.86 -24.50 -1.07
N GLU A 397 16.56 -23.74 0.00
CA GLU A 397 17.27 -22.52 0.38
C GLU A 397 18.74 -22.81 0.81
N PRO A 398 19.71 -21.92 0.53
CA PRO A 398 19.55 -20.67 -0.22
C PRO A 398 19.70 -20.87 -1.74
N SER A 399 18.73 -20.38 -2.50
CA SER A 399 18.67 -20.52 -3.95
C SER A 399 19.86 -19.81 -4.66
N PRO A 400 20.09 -20.02 -5.97
CA PRO A 400 21.14 -19.28 -6.69
C PRO A 400 20.85 -17.78 -6.78
N LEU A 401 19.57 -17.37 -6.95
CA LEU A 401 19.18 -15.95 -6.91
C LEU A 401 19.32 -15.39 -5.50
N GLU A 402 18.95 -16.15 -4.47
CA GLU A 402 19.10 -15.71 -3.08
C GLU A 402 20.58 -15.56 -2.70
N ARG A 403 21.44 -16.51 -3.04
CA ARG A 403 22.90 -16.40 -2.84
C ARG A 403 23.51 -15.20 -3.59
N ALA A 404 22.98 -14.86 -4.76
CA ALA A 404 23.40 -13.65 -5.48
C ALA A 404 22.92 -12.36 -4.78
N PHE A 405 21.73 -12.36 -4.19
CA PHE A 405 21.22 -11.25 -3.38
C PHE A 405 21.95 -11.10 -2.05
N LEU A 406 22.15 -12.20 -1.31
CA LEU A 406 22.84 -12.23 -0.02
C LEU A 406 24.32 -11.87 -0.14
N SER A 407 25.01 -12.23 -1.24
CA SER A 407 26.39 -11.78 -1.45
C SER A 407 26.47 -10.27 -1.71
N ILE A 408 25.51 -9.68 -2.45
CA ILE A 408 25.44 -8.22 -2.68
C ILE A 408 25.01 -7.46 -1.42
N ALA A 409 24.13 -8.04 -0.59
CA ALA A 409 23.66 -7.43 0.65
C ALA A 409 24.66 -7.58 1.81
N GLY A 410 25.39 -8.71 1.87
CA GLY A 410 26.25 -9.11 2.98
C GLY A 410 27.74 -8.79 2.82
N ALA A 411 28.22 -8.45 1.61
CA ALA A 411 29.61 -8.06 1.38
C ALA A 411 30.05 -6.76 2.10
N GLU A 412 29.10 -6.01 2.69
CA GLU A 412 29.36 -4.85 3.53
C GLU A 412 28.49 -4.87 4.81
N ALA A 413 28.51 -5.99 5.54
CA ALA A 413 28.28 -5.94 6.98
C ALA A 413 29.52 -5.27 7.64
N PRO A 414 29.35 -4.24 8.49
CA PRO A 414 30.45 -3.45 9.06
C PRO A 414 31.16 -4.15 10.24
#